data_AF-A0A498GBE6-F1
#
_entry.id   AF-A0A498GBE6-F1
#
_cell.length_a   1.000
_cell.length_b   1.000
_cell.length_c   1.000
_cell.angle_alpha   90.00
_cell.angle_beta   90.00
_cell.angle_gamma   90.00
#
_symmetry.space_group_name_H-M   'P 1'
#
loop_
_entity.id
_entity.type
_entity.pdbx_description
1 polymer ?
#
loop_
_entity_poly.entity_id
_entity_poly.type
_entity_poly.pdbx_seq_one_letter_code
_entity_poly.pdbx_strand_id
1 'polypeptide(L)'
;MVDKPQQGEILGIPYNFERPSLGRMLSSYWQPGKGMLVKKPFGIGYTLNLANWRSWIALVVVGGLLWQEQKSRSDAEEADEDEGGPVEVIVD
;
A
#
# COMPACT_ATOMS: atom_id res chain seq x y z
N MET A 1 22.53 30.15 -4.83
CA MET A 1 21.53 29.55 -3.92
C MET A 1 22.20 28.36 -3.27
N VAL A 2 22.15 28.21 -1.95
CA VAL A 2 22.66 26.98 -1.31
C VAL A 2 21.73 25.85 -1.73
N ASP A 3 22.25 24.91 -2.50
CA ASP A 3 21.53 23.68 -2.84
C ASP A 3 21.17 22.96 -1.53
N LYS A 4 19.87 22.83 -1.26
CA LYS A 4 19.43 21.98 -0.15
C LYS A 4 19.81 20.53 -0.49
N PRO A 5 20.29 19.74 0.48
CA PRO A 5 20.58 18.34 0.25
C PRO A 5 19.29 17.62 -0.16
N GLN A 6 19.30 17.01 -1.34
CA GLN A 6 18.13 16.31 -1.91
C GLN A 6 17.84 14.97 -1.22
N GLN A 7 18.73 14.51 -0.35
CA GLN A 7 18.58 13.29 0.45
C GLN A 7 19.11 13.50 1.86
N GLY A 8 18.56 12.76 2.82
CA GLY A 8 18.94 12.88 4.23
C GLY A 8 17.99 12.16 5.17
N GLU A 9 18.01 12.56 6.43
CA GLU A 9 17.11 12.04 7.47
C GLU A 9 16.52 13.22 8.26
N ILE A 10 15.22 13.16 8.52
CA ILE A 10 14.48 14.12 9.35
C ILE A 10 13.88 13.33 10.50
N LEU A 11 14.31 13.61 11.73
CA LEU A 11 13.85 12.90 12.94
C LEU A 11 14.06 11.36 12.86
N GLY A 12 15.13 10.92 12.18
CA GLY A 12 15.42 9.50 11.93
C GLY A 12 14.63 8.87 10.77
N ILE A 13 13.74 9.62 10.12
CA ILE A 13 12.99 9.18 8.95
C ILE A 13 13.76 9.56 7.68
N PRO A 14 14.11 8.61 6.80
CA PRO A 14 14.86 8.91 5.58
C PRO A 14 14.02 9.67 4.56
N TYR A 15 14.65 10.54 3.79
CA TYR A 15 14.05 11.18 2.62
C TYR A 15 15.01 11.18 1.43
N ASN A 16 14.46 11.11 0.22
CA ASN A 16 15.18 11.25 -1.04
C ASN A 16 14.27 11.92 -2.08
N PHE A 17 14.65 13.10 -2.57
CA PHE A 17 13.93 13.87 -3.60
C PHE A 17 14.71 13.97 -4.91
N GLU A 18 15.78 13.20 -5.09
CA GLU A 18 16.44 13.07 -6.38
C GLU A 18 15.49 12.42 -7.38
N ARG A 19 15.48 12.89 -8.64
CA ARG A 19 14.65 12.30 -9.68
C ARG A 19 14.86 10.78 -9.78
N PRO A 20 13.83 9.97 -9.55
CA PRO A 20 13.98 8.52 -9.63
C PRO A 20 14.04 8.08 -11.09
N SER A 21 14.85 7.06 -11.37
CA SER A 21 14.75 6.27 -12.58
C SER A 21 13.91 5.03 -12.32
N LEU A 22 13.24 4.49 -13.35
CA LEU A 22 12.47 3.24 -13.26
C LEU A 22 13.32 2.08 -12.72
N GLY A 23 14.57 1.95 -13.19
CA GLY A 23 15.51 0.95 -12.69
C GLY A 23 15.83 1.11 -11.21
N ARG A 24 16.04 2.36 -10.74
CA ARG A 24 16.27 2.65 -9.31
C ARG A 24 15.05 2.36 -8.45
N MET A 25 13.85 2.60 -8.98
CA MET A 25 12.61 2.25 -8.30
C MET A 25 12.52 0.73 -8.11
N LEU A 26 12.63 -0.06 -9.18
CA LEU A 26 12.55 -1.52 -9.12
C LEU A 26 13.62 -2.13 -8.20
N SER A 27 14.88 -1.68 -8.29
CA SER A 27 15.96 -2.17 -7.43
C SER A 27 15.76 -1.83 -5.95
N SER A 28 15.04 -0.75 -5.65
CA SER A 28 14.74 -0.40 -4.26
C SER A 28 13.70 -1.33 -3.62
N TYR A 29 12.77 -1.87 -4.41
CA TYR A 29 11.80 -2.87 -3.93
C TYR A 29 12.40 -4.28 -3.89
N TRP A 30 13.52 -4.54 -4.55
CA TRP A 30 14.16 -5.86 -4.60
C TRP A 30 15.60 -5.82 -4.06
N GLN A 31 15.75 -5.92 -2.74
CA GLN A 31 17.04 -5.84 -2.04
C GLN A 31 17.35 -7.14 -1.28
N PRO A 32 17.94 -8.17 -1.93
CA PRO A 32 18.26 -9.43 -1.27
C PRO A 32 19.23 -9.23 -0.10
N GLY A 33 19.07 -10.01 0.96
CA GLY A 33 19.88 -9.91 2.18
C GLY A 33 19.52 -8.76 3.12
N LYS A 34 18.57 -7.88 2.75
CA LYS A 34 18.06 -6.82 3.63
C LYS A 34 16.75 -7.21 4.33
N GLY A 35 16.40 -6.43 5.35
CA GLY A 35 15.15 -6.59 6.09
C GLY A 35 13.89 -6.33 5.24
N MET A 36 12.72 -6.51 5.85
CA MET A 36 11.41 -6.33 5.22
C MET A 36 11.13 -4.87 4.84
N LEU A 37 11.57 -3.92 5.67
CA LEU A 37 11.43 -2.48 5.42
C LEU A 37 12.75 -1.90 4.93
N VAL A 38 12.70 -1.20 3.80
CA VAL A 38 13.86 -0.56 3.16
C VAL A 38 13.55 0.91 2.87
N LYS A 39 14.58 1.75 2.74
CA LYS A 39 14.40 3.18 2.49
C LYS A 39 13.71 3.39 1.15
N LYS A 40 12.73 4.30 1.10
CA LYS A 40 12.01 4.60 -0.15
C LYS A 40 12.98 5.24 -1.17
N PRO A 41 12.95 4.84 -2.46
CA PRO A 41 13.84 5.37 -3.49
C PRO A 41 13.57 6.84 -3.84
N PHE A 42 12.38 7.32 -3.48
CA PHE A 42 11.90 8.68 -3.69
C PHE A 42 10.79 9.02 -2.69
N GLY A 43 10.76 10.26 -2.20
CA GLY A 43 9.87 10.73 -1.15
C GLY A 43 10.44 10.49 0.24
N ILE A 44 9.55 10.30 1.21
CA ILE A 44 9.88 10.20 2.64
C ILE A 44 9.50 8.80 3.15
N GLY A 45 10.34 8.22 4.00
CA GLY A 45 10.07 7.02 4.77
C GLY A 45 10.56 5.72 4.15
N TYR A 46 9.84 4.65 4.45
CA TYR A 46 10.20 3.27 4.10
C TYR A 46 9.21 2.66 3.12
N THR A 47 9.65 1.58 2.49
CA THR A 47 8.87 0.75 1.60
C THR A 47 9.13 -0.73 1.86
N LEU A 48 8.33 -1.58 1.25
CA LEU A 48 8.43 -3.02 1.39
C LEU A 48 9.49 -3.61 0.45
N ASN A 49 10.32 -4.51 0.98
CA ASN A 49 11.33 -5.24 0.22
C ASN A 49 10.81 -6.60 -0.24
N LEU A 50 10.44 -6.72 -1.51
CA LEU A 50 9.93 -7.93 -2.13
C LEU A 50 10.95 -9.07 -2.22
N ALA A 51 12.24 -8.79 -2.04
CA ALA A 51 13.25 -9.86 -1.91
C ALA A 51 13.22 -10.55 -0.53
N ASN A 52 12.47 -10.03 0.44
CA ASN A 52 12.31 -10.62 1.76
C ASN A 52 11.02 -11.44 1.84
N TRP A 53 11.10 -12.71 2.26
CA TRP A 53 9.93 -13.61 2.36
C TRP A 53 8.84 -13.11 3.31
N ARG A 54 9.20 -12.34 4.36
CA ARG A 54 8.23 -11.78 5.31
C ARG A 54 7.32 -10.73 4.65
N SER A 55 7.83 -10.04 3.64
CA SER A 55 7.05 -9.10 2.83
C SER A 55 5.91 -9.80 2.10
N TRP A 56 6.15 -11.00 1.58
CA TRP A 56 5.12 -11.79 0.90
C TRP A 56 4.04 -12.27 1.86
N ILE A 57 4.41 -12.64 3.09
CA ILE A 57 3.43 -12.95 4.14
C ILE A 57 2.57 -11.73 4.44
N ALA A 58 3.18 -10.56 4.63
CA ALA A 58 2.43 -9.33 4.86
C ALA A 58 1.45 -9.03 3.70
N LEU A 59 1.89 -9.19 2.46
CA LEU A 59 1.04 -9.00 1.27
C LEU A 59 -0.12 -10.01 1.23
N VAL A 60 0.13 -11.28 1.56
CA VAL A 60 -0.92 -12.31 1.61
C VAL A 60 -1.93 -12.01 2.71
N VAL A 61 -1.49 -11.58 3.89
CA VAL A 61 -2.38 -11.22 4.99
C VAL A 61 -3.24 -10.02 4.60
N VAL A 62 -2.64 -8.93 4.10
CA VAL A 62 -3.37 -7.75 3.66
C VAL A 62 -4.33 -8.08 2.51
N GLY A 63 -3.88 -8.88 1.54
CA GLY A 63 -4.72 -9.34 0.43
C GLY A 63 -5.88 -10.22 0.88
N GLY A 64 -5.65 -11.11 1.84
CA GLY A 64 -6.68 -11.96 2.42
C GLY A 64 -7.73 -11.18 3.21
N LEU A 65 -7.31 -10.18 3.99
CA LEU A 65 -8.22 -9.26 4.69
C LEU A 65 -9.05 -8.43 3.71
N LEU A 66 -8.43 -7.93 2.64
CA LEU A 66 -9.12 -7.17 1.59
C LEU A 66 -10.14 -8.03 0.82
N TRP A 67 -9.80 -9.29 0.54
CA TRP A 67 -10.74 -10.24 -0.06
C TRP A 67 -11.91 -10.57 0.87
N GLN A 68 -11.64 -10.75 2.17
CA GLN A 68 -12.68 -10.95 3.18
C GLN A 68 -13.61 -9.74 3.27
N GLU A 69 -13.08 -8.52 3.31
CA GLU A 69 -13.85 -7.27 3.32
C GLU A 69 -14.77 -7.16 2.11
N GLN A 70 -14.27 -7.46 0.91
CA GLN A 70 -15.06 -7.45 -0.32
C GLN A 70 -16.19 -8.48 -0.28
N LYS A 71 -15.91 -9.70 0.18
CA LYS A 71 -16.93 -10.74 0.30
C LYS A 71 -18.02 -10.35 1.28
N SER A 72 -17.67 -9.84 2.46
CA SER A 72 -18.65 -9.39 3.45
C SER A 72 -19.55 -8.27 2.94
N ARG A 73 -19.04 -7.41 2.06
CA ARG A 73 -19.85 -6.39 1.39
C ARG A 73 -20.82 -6.99 0.38
N SER A 74 -20.38 -7.94 -0.44
CA SER A 74 -21.24 -8.64 -1.39
C SER A 74 -22.34 -9.46 -0.70
N ASP A 75 -22.00 -10.20 0.36
CA ASP A 75 -22.98 -10.96 1.15
C ASP A 75 -24.02 -10.02 1.82
N ALA A 76 -23.64 -8.79 2.17
CA ALA A 76 -24.56 -7.79 2.70
C ALA A 76 -25.48 -7.19 1.63
N GLU A 77 -24.96 -6.94 0.42
CA GLU A 77 -25.74 -6.47 -0.73
C GLU A 77 -26.76 -7.53 -1.18
N GLU A 78 -26.41 -8.83 -1.17
CA GLU A 78 -27.35 -9.93 -1.47
C GLU A 78 -28.43 -10.09 -0.37
N ALA A 79 -28.08 -9.90 0.92
CA ALA A 79 -29.05 -9.95 2.01
C ALA A 79 -30.08 -8.80 1.95
N ASP A 80 -29.66 -7.59 1.55
CA ASP A 80 -30.56 -6.44 1.33
C ASP A 80 -31.52 -6.68 0.14
N GLU A 81 -31.10 -7.42 -0.90
CA GLU A 81 -31.95 -7.80 -2.03
C GLU A 81 -33.01 -8.86 -1.65
N ASP A 82 -32.68 -9.82 -0.78
CA ASP A 82 -33.58 -10.90 -0.36
C ASP A 82 -34.56 -10.52 0.78
N GLU A 83 -34.23 -9.56 1.65
CA GLU A 83 -35.07 -9.18 2.82
C GLU A 83 -35.99 -7.95 2.61
N GLY A 84 -35.83 -7.19 1.53
CA GLY A 84 -36.70 -6.03 1.29
C GLY A 84 -36.25 -5.16 0.13
N GLY A 85 -36.65 -5.54 -1.09
CA GLY A 85 -36.46 -4.73 -2.29
C GLY A 85 -36.86 -3.25 -2.11
N PRO A 86 -36.28 -2.35 -2.91
CA PRO A 86 -36.33 -0.90 -2.70
C PRO A 86 -37.77 -0.42 -2.47
N VAL A 87 -38.01 0.19 -1.31
CA VAL A 87 -39.33 0.76 -0.97
C VAL A 87 -39.62 1.88 -1.96
N GLU A 88 -40.44 1.59 -2.97
CA GLU A 88 -40.94 2.60 -3.90
C GLU A 88 -41.81 3.59 -3.14
N VAL A 89 -41.26 4.78 -2.90
CA VAL A 89 -42.00 5.90 -2.32
C VAL A 89 -42.95 6.43 -3.39
N ILE A 90 -44.20 5.96 -3.36
CA ILE A 90 -45.29 6.55 -4.15
C ILE A 90 -45.62 7.90 -3.51
N VAL A 91 -45.39 8.97 -4.26
CA VAL A 91 -45.83 10.32 -3.88
C VAL A 91 -47.21 10.53 -4.52
N ASP A 92 -48.25 10.62 -3.70
CA ASP A 92 -49.60 11.06 -4.12
C ASP A 92 -49.66 12.59 -4.23
#